data_AF-A0A1H2LHW0-F1
#
_entry.id   AF-A0A1H2LHW0-F1
#
_cell.length_a   1.000
_cell.length_b   1.000
_cell.length_c   1.000
_cell.angle_alpha   90.00
_cell.angle_beta   90.00
_cell.angle_gamma   90.00
#
_symmetry.space_group_name_H-M   'P 1'
#
loop_
_entity.id
_entity.type
_entity.pdbx_description
1 polymer ?
#
loop_
_entity_poly.entity_id
_entity_poly.type
_entity_poly.pdbx_seq_one_letter_code
_entity_poly.pdbx_strand_id
1 'polypeptide(L)'
;MKKHRLITASVSALALSLSASPASAAEDATHSLKIATFNASLNRDSAGELLQDLATPGNQQANNAAETIQHVNPDIILINEFDYDADHRAVNLFRENYLEVSINGSIPVQYPYAWTGPVNTGVSSGYDLNNNGKTDDPDDGWGYGKFPGQYGLVVYSKYPIKTEQVRTFQHFLWKDMPHALLPENEDGTSWYSDEVLSKFPLSSKTHADIPVDVDGTTIHVLADHPTPPIDGKGPERRNSRRNFDEIRMWADYVSGKADYLYDDNGVHGGLDLDANFVILGDHNSDPYDGNSWPGAIAQLLDNPRIVDTQPTSDGGATESALQAGVNISHRSDPKYDTADFNDNGHPGNLRVDYVLPNAGTTVEEAHVFWPKRDDALFRLTGLYPFPTSDHRLVWAQLRFPTAPPAAQPQQQPNQQQSNNKPQSHSRHELLSSDKQDKQAVSKRSPQQLAKTGIPFNLLVVTGLAAALVSAGTLIVRKRRA
;
A
#
# COMPACT_ATOMS: atom_id res chain seq x y z
N MET A 1 -17.99 -3.36 105.89
CA MET A 1 -18.10 -4.33 104.77
C MET A 1 -18.36 -3.56 103.50
N LYS A 2 -17.61 -3.83 102.41
CA LYS A 2 -17.61 -3.02 101.17
C LYS A 2 -18.71 -3.50 100.21
N LYS A 3 -19.42 -2.57 99.55
CA LYS A 3 -20.25 -2.86 98.37
C LYS A 3 -19.39 -2.64 97.11
N HIS A 4 -19.17 -3.69 96.31
CA HIS A 4 -18.52 -3.55 95.01
C HIS A 4 -19.57 -3.36 93.91
N ARG A 5 -19.45 -2.27 93.14
CA ARG A 5 -20.11 -2.11 91.84
C ARG A 5 -19.21 -2.75 90.78
N LEU A 6 -19.72 -3.67 89.98
CA LEU A 6 -19.10 -4.00 88.69
C LEU A 6 -19.52 -2.95 87.66
N ILE A 7 -18.57 -2.52 86.83
CA ILE A 7 -18.81 -1.71 85.63
C ILE A 7 -18.61 -2.66 84.45
N THR A 8 -19.67 -2.91 83.69
CA THR A 8 -19.59 -3.71 82.46
C THR A 8 -19.27 -2.77 81.31
N ALA A 9 -18.08 -2.91 80.71
CA ALA A 9 -17.69 -2.13 79.53
C ALA A 9 -18.18 -2.82 78.25
N SER A 10 -19.08 -2.15 77.51
CA SER A 10 -19.52 -2.62 76.20
C SER A 10 -18.51 -2.22 75.13
N VAL A 11 -17.86 -3.20 74.50
CA VAL A 11 -16.99 -2.96 73.34
C VAL A 11 -17.81 -3.08 72.06
N SER A 12 -18.12 -1.94 71.44
CA SER A 12 -18.75 -1.91 70.11
C SER A 12 -17.71 -2.23 69.05
N ALA A 13 -17.79 -3.42 68.45
CA ALA A 13 -16.96 -3.79 67.30
C ALA A 13 -17.47 -3.07 66.04
N LEU A 14 -16.72 -2.09 65.56
CA LEU A 14 -17.00 -1.39 64.30
C LEU A 14 -16.50 -2.23 63.12
N ALA A 15 -17.40 -2.98 62.49
CA ALA A 15 -17.07 -3.78 61.31
C ALA A 15 -16.91 -2.87 60.08
N LEU A 16 -15.66 -2.53 59.72
CA LEU A 16 -15.36 -1.95 58.41
C LEU A 16 -15.54 -3.03 57.33
N SER A 17 -16.67 -3.01 56.65
CA SER A 17 -16.85 -3.72 55.39
C SER A 17 -16.05 -3.01 54.30
N LEU A 18 -14.81 -3.43 54.05
CA LEU A 18 -14.12 -3.08 52.82
C LEU A 18 -14.83 -3.77 51.65
N SER A 19 -15.74 -3.05 51.02
CA SER A 19 -16.21 -3.37 49.67
C SER A 19 -15.05 -3.13 48.70
N ALA A 20 -14.23 -4.16 48.51
CA ALA A 20 -13.30 -4.20 47.40
C ALA A 20 -14.11 -4.20 46.11
N SER A 21 -14.15 -3.07 45.41
CA SER A 21 -14.56 -3.05 44.01
C SER A 21 -13.75 -4.10 43.27
N PRO A 22 -14.34 -4.94 42.40
CA PRO A 22 -13.54 -5.74 41.50
C PRO A 22 -12.66 -4.76 40.71
N ALA A 23 -11.35 -4.94 40.78
CA ALA A 23 -10.47 -4.30 39.81
C ALA A 23 -10.99 -4.72 38.44
N SER A 24 -11.32 -3.76 37.58
CA SER A 24 -11.58 -4.08 36.19
C SER A 24 -10.37 -4.85 35.70
N ALA A 25 -10.58 -6.08 35.21
CA ALA A 25 -9.56 -6.69 34.38
C ALA A 25 -9.27 -5.67 33.28
N ALA A 26 -8.01 -5.34 33.06
CA ALA A 26 -7.64 -4.63 31.84
C ALA A 26 -8.08 -5.54 30.69
N GLU A 27 -8.78 -5.01 29.68
CA GLU A 27 -9.00 -5.78 28.47
C GLU A 27 -7.63 -5.97 27.82
N ASP A 28 -7.22 -7.22 27.59
CA ASP A 28 -5.91 -7.59 27.00
C ASP A 28 -5.79 -7.14 25.53
N ALA A 29 -6.86 -6.55 24.97
CA ALA A 29 -6.93 -5.97 23.65
C ALA A 29 -7.80 -4.70 23.65
N THR A 30 -7.68 -3.88 22.62
CA THR A 30 -8.53 -2.71 22.40
C THR A 30 -10.00 -3.13 22.25
N HIS A 31 -10.89 -2.14 22.36
CA HIS A 31 -12.21 -2.30 21.77
C HIS A 31 -12.08 -2.53 20.24
N SER A 32 -13.16 -2.97 19.63
CA SER A 32 -13.20 -3.27 18.19
C SER A 32 -13.14 -2.00 17.36
N LEU A 33 -12.10 -1.88 16.54
CA LEU A 33 -11.84 -0.75 15.64
C LEU A 33 -12.11 -1.16 14.19
N LYS A 34 -12.85 -0.35 13.45
CA LYS A 34 -12.94 -0.49 11.99
C LYS A 34 -11.88 0.37 11.32
N ILE A 35 -10.89 -0.26 10.68
CA ILE A 35 -9.81 0.45 9.98
C ILE A 35 -9.93 0.19 8.48
N ALA A 36 -9.75 1.24 7.67
CA ALA A 36 -9.97 1.20 6.23
C ALA A 36 -8.87 1.87 5.41
N THR A 37 -8.74 1.46 4.15
CA THR A 37 -8.07 2.22 3.09
C THR A 37 -9.03 2.45 1.92
N PHE A 38 -8.86 3.55 1.19
CA PHE A 38 -9.64 3.88 0.01
C PHE A 38 -8.85 4.78 -0.94
N ASN A 39 -8.36 4.24 -2.05
CA ASN A 39 -8.08 5.12 -3.19
C ASN A 39 -9.42 5.69 -3.69
N ALA A 40 -9.63 6.99 -3.49
CA ALA A 40 -10.89 7.66 -3.79
C ALA A 40 -10.85 8.47 -5.10
N SER A 41 -9.70 8.46 -5.79
CA SER A 41 -9.43 9.23 -7.01
C SER A 41 -9.81 10.71 -6.91
N LEU A 42 -9.67 11.30 -5.71
CA LEU A 42 -9.84 12.72 -5.44
C LEU A 42 -8.59 13.52 -5.84
N ASN A 43 -7.97 13.14 -6.97
CA ASN A 43 -6.89 13.85 -7.63
C ASN A 43 -7.45 14.64 -8.82
N ARG A 44 -6.73 15.65 -9.30
CA ARG A 44 -7.15 16.50 -10.43
C ARG A 44 -6.04 16.70 -11.46
N ASP A 45 -6.39 17.30 -12.59
CA ASP A 45 -5.46 17.53 -13.70
C ASP A 45 -4.57 18.77 -13.47
N SER A 46 -5.05 19.76 -12.69
CA SER A 46 -4.30 20.97 -12.35
C SER A 46 -4.26 21.25 -10.83
N ALA A 47 -3.14 21.86 -10.38
CA ALA A 47 -2.94 22.23 -9.00
C ALA A 47 -4.08 23.13 -8.45
N GLY A 48 -4.65 22.72 -7.32
CA GLY A 48 -5.72 23.48 -6.64
C GLY A 48 -7.11 23.34 -7.27
N GLU A 49 -7.31 22.47 -8.26
CA GLU A 49 -8.66 22.09 -8.72
C GLU A 49 -9.43 21.33 -7.63
N LEU A 50 -8.77 20.43 -6.88
CA LEU A 50 -9.40 19.72 -5.76
C LEU A 50 -9.94 20.69 -4.70
N LEU A 51 -9.16 21.73 -4.37
CA LEU A 51 -9.59 22.78 -3.46
C LEU A 51 -10.84 23.52 -3.94
N GLN A 52 -11.00 23.70 -5.26
CA GLN A 52 -12.18 24.36 -5.84
C GLN A 52 -13.41 23.45 -5.79
N ASP A 53 -13.24 22.16 -6.13
CA ASP A 53 -14.29 21.15 -6.05
C ASP A 53 -14.80 20.92 -4.62
N LEU A 54 -13.89 20.92 -3.64
CA LEU A 54 -14.23 20.73 -2.23
C LEU A 54 -14.74 22.01 -1.55
N ALA A 55 -14.50 23.20 -2.11
CA ALA A 55 -14.88 24.48 -1.49
C ALA A 55 -16.39 24.68 -1.33
N THR A 56 -17.21 24.01 -2.13
CA THR A 56 -18.67 24.04 -2.04
C THR A 56 -19.24 22.62 -2.08
N PRO A 57 -20.26 22.28 -1.28
CA PRO A 57 -20.97 21.01 -1.42
C PRO A 57 -21.54 20.85 -2.84
N GLY A 58 -21.50 19.62 -3.38
CA GLY A 58 -22.14 19.29 -4.65
C GLY A 58 -21.24 18.66 -5.72
N ASN A 59 -19.93 18.53 -5.49
CA ASN A 59 -19.11 17.67 -6.35
C ASN A 59 -19.58 16.21 -6.22
N GLN A 60 -20.01 15.60 -7.32
CA GLN A 60 -20.64 14.28 -7.28
C GLN A 60 -19.69 13.17 -6.84
N GLN A 61 -18.42 13.22 -7.26
CA GLN A 61 -17.40 12.23 -6.89
C GLN A 61 -17.10 12.31 -5.40
N ALA A 62 -16.84 13.51 -4.88
CA ALA A 62 -16.60 13.74 -3.45
C ALA A 62 -17.85 13.37 -2.60
N ASN A 63 -19.06 13.65 -3.09
CA ASN A 63 -20.29 13.18 -2.45
C ASN A 63 -20.36 11.66 -2.37
N ASN A 64 -20.07 10.95 -3.47
CA ASN A 64 -20.12 9.48 -3.47
C ASN A 64 -19.02 8.86 -2.59
N ALA A 65 -17.82 9.44 -2.60
CA ALA A 65 -16.71 9.02 -1.73
C ALA A 65 -17.08 9.19 -0.26
N ALA A 66 -17.60 10.36 0.13
CA ALA A 66 -18.05 10.61 1.50
C ALA A 66 -19.24 9.73 1.90
N GLU A 67 -20.23 9.51 1.02
CA GLU A 67 -21.36 8.61 1.28
C GLU A 67 -20.88 7.16 1.50
N THR A 68 -19.91 6.70 0.71
CA THR A 68 -19.26 5.39 0.87
C THR A 68 -18.58 5.27 2.24
N ILE A 69 -17.79 6.28 2.63
CA ILE A 69 -17.13 6.33 3.94
C ILE A 69 -18.17 6.39 5.07
N GLN A 70 -19.30 7.08 4.89
CA GLN A 70 -20.38 7.16 5.87
C GLN A 70 -21.15 5.83 6.04
N HIS A 71 -21.31 5.05 4.97
CA HIS A 71 -21.89 3.71 5.05
C HIS A 71 -20.98 2.71 5.78
N VAL A 72 -19.67 2.80 5.56
CA VAL A 72 -18.70 1.92 6.24
C VAL A 72 -18.44 2.37 7.68
N ASN A 73 -18.38 3.69 7.91
CA ASN A 73 -18.08 4.38 9.16
C ASN A 73 -16.80 3.87 9.86
N PRO A 74 -15.63 3.87 9.18
CA PRO A 74 -14.38 3.49 9.80
C PRO A 74 -13.97 4.46 10.93
N ASP A 75 -13.17 3.99 11.87
CA ASP A 75 -12.62 4.75 12.98
C ASP A 75 -11.30 5.43 12.60
N ILE A 76 -10.54 4.78 11.72
CA ILE A 76 -9.32 5.28 11.08
C ILE A 76 -9.42 4.93 9.60
N ILE A 77 -9.20 5.89 8.71
CA ILE A 77 -9.18 5.67 7.26
C ILE A 77 -8.01 6.40 6.60
N LEU A 78 -7.24 5.66 5.78
CA LEU A 78 -6.37 6.24 4.77
C LEU A 78 -7.17 6.48 3.49
N ILE A 79 -7.03 7.67 2.90
CA ILE A 79 -7.53 7.98 1.57
C ILE A 79 -6.33 8.26 0.66
N ASN A 80 -6.16 7.42 -0.36
CA ASN A 80 -5.17 7.61 -1.42
C ASN A 80 -5.76 8.42 -2.58
N GLU A 81 -4.87 9.00 -3.39
CA GLU A 81 -5.20 9.95 -4.45
C GLU A 81 -6.03 11.14 -3.96
N PHE A 82 -5.55 11.78 -2.90
CA PHE A 82 -6.09 13.02 -2.38
C PHE A 82 -5.03 14.10 -2.56
N ASP A 83 -5.20 15.01 -3.53
CA ASP A 83 -4.15 16.00 -3.85
C ASP A 83 -3.71 16.80 -2.61
N TYR A 84 -2.40 16.80 -2.37
CA TYR A 84 -1.81 17.48 -1.23
C TYR A 84 -1.80 19.01 -1.45
N ASP A 85 -2.29 19.75 -0.45
CA ASP A 85 -2.13 21.19 -0.35
C ASP A 85 -1.43 21.55 0.96
N ALA A 86 -0.42 22.41 0.90
CA ALA A 86 0.44 22.72 2.05
C ALA A 86 -0.26 23.50 3.19
N ASP A 87 -1.44 24.06 2.92
CA ASP A 87 -2.28 24.72 3.94
C ASP A 87 -3.27 23.72 4.60
N HIS A 88 -3.26 22.45 4.18
CA HIS A 88 -4.18 21.38 4.57
C HIS A 88 -5.68 21.74 4.41
N ARG A 89 -6.00 22.63 3.46
CA ARG A 89 -7.35 23.15 3.25
C ARG A 89 -8.27 22.12 2.61
N ALA A 90 -7.78 21.28 1.70
CA ALA A 90 -8.56 20.21 1.10
C ALA A 90 -9.05 19.23 2.17
N VAL A 91 -8.17 18.90 3.13
CA VAL A 91 -8.48 18.01 4.26
C VAL A 91 -9.65 18.54 5.10
N ASN A 92 -9.67 19.85 5.38
CA ASN A 92 -10.76 20.48 6.14
C ASN A 92 -12.03 20.62 5.28
N LEU A 93 -11.90 21.01 4.02
CA LEU A 93 -13.05 21.17 3.12
C LEU A 93 -13.78 19.85 2.85
N PHE A 94 -13.06 18.73 2.64
CA PHE A 94 -13.69 17.42 2.49
C PHE A 94 -14.37 16.97 3.80
N ARG A 95 -13.77 17.26 4.96
CA ARG A 95 -14.37 17.00 6.27
C ARG A 95 -15.67 17.77 6.45
N GLU A 96 -15.61 19.09 6.36
CA GLU A 96 -16.70 20.01 6.70
C GLU A 96 -17.87 19.98 5.70
N ASN A 97 -17.58 19.89 4.39
CA ASN A 97 -18.62 19.96 3.34
C ASN A 97 -19.19 18.60 2.92
N TYR A 98 -18.51 17.49 3.24
CA TYR A 98 -18.88 16.16 2.74
C TYR A 98 -18.96 15.09 3.85
N LEU A 99 -17.89 14.85 4.62
CA LEU A 99 -17.89 13.78 5.64
C LEU A 99 -18.84 14.08 6.81
N GLU A 100 -18.89 15.33 7.27
CA GLU A 100 -19.73 15.78 8.39
C GLU A 100 -21.15 16.22 7.96
N VAL A 101 -21.49 16.04 6.68
CA VAL A 101 -22.81 16.37 6.09
C VAL A 101 -23.54 15.08 5.68
N SER A 102 -24.84 14.97 5.96
CA SER A 102 -25.62 13.78 5.57
C SER A 102 -25.88 13.79 4.05
N ILE A 103 -25.52 12.70 3.37
CA ILE A 103 -25.65 12.53 1.94
C ILE A 103 -26.66 11.41 1.69
N ASN A 104 -27.77 11.71 1.00
CA ASN A 104 -28.84 10.74 0.72
C ASN A 104 -29.44 10.04 1.96
N GLY A 105 -29.29 10.62 3.16
CA GLY A 105 -29.77 10.05 4.43
C GLY A 105 -28.76 9.15 5.16
N SER A 106 -27.52 9.07 4.68
CA SER A 106 -26.38 8.51 5.42
C SER A 106 -26.18 9.21 6.77
N ILE A 107 -25.55 8.51 7.71
CA ILE A 107 -25.15 9.11 8.99
C ILE A 107 -23.79 9.80 8.78
N PRO A 108 -23.64 11.11 9.07
CA PRO A 108 -22.35 11.79 8.97
C PRO A 108 -21.29 11.15 9.86
N VAL A 109 -20.03 11.23 9.42
CA VAL A 109 -18.86 10.76 10.17
C VAL A 109 -18.00 11.94 10.58
N GLN A 110 -17.52 11.93 11.82
CA GLN A 110 -16.71 12.99 12.39
C GLN A 110 -15.31 12.48 12.66
N TYR A 111 -14.32 13.15 12.07
CA TYR A 111 -12.91 12.83 12.26
C TYR A 111 -12.20 14.06 12.82
N PRO A 112 -12.18 14.26 14.15
CA PRO A 112 -11.50 15.39 14.77
C PRO A 112 -10.03 15.49 14.37
N TYR A 113 -9.37 14.36 14.13
CA TYR A 113 -7.95 14.29 13.77
C TYR A 113 -7.77 13.92 12.29
N ALA A 114 -6.78 14.53 11.65
CA ALA A 114 -6.28 14.09 10.36
C ALA A 114 -4.79 14.39 10.24
N TRP A 115 -4.14 13.65 9.34
CA TRP A 115 -2.77 13.89 8.92
C TRP A 115 -2.67 13.80 7.39
N THR A 116 -1.90 14.69 6.80
CA THR A 116 -1.49 14.64 5.39
C THR A 116 -0.05 15.16 5.33
N GLY A 117 0.67 14.85 4.27
CA GLY A 117 2.06 15.24 4.11
C GLY A 117 2.48 15.35 2.65
N PRO A 118 3.62 16.02 2.39
CA PRO A 118 4.16 16.16 1.05
C PRO A 118 4.49 14.82 0.39
N VAL A 119 4.42 14.81 -0.94
CA VAL A 119 4.68 13.65 -1.81
C VAL A 119 5.58 14.04 -2.97
N ASN A 120 6.33 13.06 -3.51
CA ASN A 120 7.28 13.29 -4.60
C ASN A 120 6.66 13.36 -6.01
N THR A 121 5.37 13.02 -6.13
CA THR A 121 4.61 13.10 -7.38
C THR A 121 4.51 14.52 -7.91
N GLY A 122 4.88 14.69 -9.19
CA GLY A 122 4.92 15.98 -9.87
C GLY A 122 5.98 16.97 -9.37
N VAL A 123 6.85 16.57 -8.43
CA VAL A 123 8.06 17.32 -8.10
C VAL A 123 9.09 17.04 -9.19
N SER A 124 9.44 18.06 -9.98
CA SER A 124 10.42 17.93 -11.07
C SER A 124 11.78 17.46 -10.55
N SER A 125 12.37 16.47 -11.22
CA SER A 125 13.74 16.02 -10.92
C SER A 125 14.82 16.93 -11.51
N GLY A 126 14.51 17.59 -12.63
CA GLY A 126 15.48 18.32 -13.46
C GLY A 126 16.33 17.41 -14.37
N TYR A 127 16.00 16.12 -14.46
CA TYR A 127 16.71 15.10 -15.26
C TYR A 127 15.78 14.43 -16.27
N ASP A 128 16.37 13.84 -17.31
CA ASP A 128 15.68 12.94 -18.26
C ASP A 128 15.64 11.55 -17.62
N LEU A 129 14.53 11.17 -16.99
CA LEU A 129 14.40 9.89 -16.26
C LEU A 129 13.88 8.76 -17.15
N ASN A 130 13.29 9.10 -18.30
CA ASN A 130 12.74 8.16 -19.27
C ASN A 130 13.59 8.03 -20.56
N ASN A 131 14.67 8.80 -20.69
CA ASN A 131 15.60 8.88 -21.83
C ASN A 131 14.94 9.33 -23.16
N ASN A 132 13.94 10.24 -23.12
CA ASN A 132 13.26 10.75 -24.32
C ASN A 132 13.89 12.02 -24.93
N GLY A 133 14.87 12.64 -24.26
CA GLY A 133 15.52 13.88 -24.67
C GLY A 133 14.93 15.17 -24.07
N LYS A 134 14.07 15.06 -23.05
CA LYS A 134 13.49 16.18 -22.28
C LYS A 134 13.69 15.99 -20.77
N THR A 135 13.23 16.95 -19.97
CA THR A 135 13.33 16.92 -18.50
C THR A 135 12.10 17.52 -17.81
N ASP A 136 11.01 17.73 -18.56
CA ASP A 136 9.82 18.50 -18.17
C ASP A 136 8.49 17.78 -18.42
N ASP A 137 8.52 16.53 -18.91
CA ASP A 137 7.33 15.69 -18.95
C ASP A 137 7.00 15.13 -17.54
N PRO A 138 5.74 14.78 -17.23
CA PRO A 138 5.36 14.19 -15.93
C PRO A 138 6.13 12.92 -15.52
N ASP A 139 6.65 12.15 -16.48
CA ASP A 139 7.49 10.96 -16.27
C ASP A 139 8.91 11.29 -15.76
N ASP A 140 9.31 12.56 -15.80
CA ASP A 140 10.61 13.08 -15.34
C ASP A 140 10.53 13.72 -13.94
N GLY A 141 9.38 13.59 -13.26
CA GLY A 141 9.25 13.89 -11.83
C GLY A 141 9.88 12.81 -10.94
N TRP A 142 10.21 13.15 -9.68
CA TRP A 142 10.65 12.16 -8.69
C TRP A 142 9.57 11.09 -8.43
N GLY A 143 8.30 11.43 -8.62
CA GLY A 143 7.21 10.50 -8.95
C GLY A 143 6.37 11.09 -10.08
N TYR A 144 5.66 10.24 -10.83
CA TYR A 144 4.79 10.70 -11.91
C TYR A 144 3.73 11.70 -11.42
N GLY A 145 3.64 12.86 -12.06
CA GLY A 145 2.59 13.83 -11.77
C GLY A 145 2.72 15.12 -12.56
N LYS A 146 1.60 15.82 -12.74
CA LYS A 146 1.48 17.07 -13.49
C LYS A 146 1.83 18.30 -12.65
N PHE A 147 1.74 18.19 -11.33
CA PHE A 147 2.10 19.24 -10.37
C PHE A 147 2.53 18.65 -9.01
N PRO A 148 3.39 19.33 -8.25
CA PRO A 148 3.78 18.90 -6.90
C PRO A 148 2.57 18.69 -5.99
N GLY A 149 2.43 17.49 -5.44
CA GLY A 149 1.33 17.13 -4.55
C GLY A 149 0.16 16.37 -5.20
N GLN A 150 0.15 16.21 -6.53
CA GLN A 150 -0.86 15.38 -7.21
C GLN A 150 -0.81 13.93 -6.70
N TYR A 151 -1.95 13.24 -6.60
CA TYR A 151 -2.00 11.85 -6.10
C TYR A 151 -1.50 11.67 -4.65
N GLY A 152 -1.63 12.71 -3.83
CA GLY A 152 -1.31 12.68 -2.40
C GLY A 152 -2.19 11.74 -1.58
N LEU A 153 -2.11 11.85 -0.26
CA LEU A 153 -2.89 11.02 0.66
C LEU A 153 -3.25 11.78 1.94
N VAL A 154 -4.32 11.31 2.61
CA VAL A 154 -4.77 11.83 3.90
C VAL A 154 -5.25 10.69 4.79
N VAL A 155 -4.83 10.69 6.04
CA VAL A 155 -5.40 9.84 7.10
C VAL A 155 -6.39 10.66 7.90
N TYR A 156 -7.62 10.17 8.06
CA TYR A 156 -8.61 10.69 9.00
C TYR A 156 -8.79 9.71 10.17
N SER A 157 -8.98 10.24 11.38
CA SER A 157 -9.08 9.45 12.59
C SER A 157 -10.06 10.04 13.61
N LYS A 158 -10.86 9.16 14.24
CA LYS A 158 -11.66 9.48 15.43
C LYS A 158 -10.79 9.64 16.68
N TYR A 159 -9.59 9.07 16.65
CA TYR A 159 -8.63 8.99 17.75
C TYR A 159 -7.42 9.94 17.55
N PRO A 160 -6.82 10.49 18.62
CA PRO A 160 -5.70 11.42 18.53
C PRO A 160 -4.51 10.88 17.70
N ILE A 161 -4.07 11.65 16.72
CA ILE A 161 -2.82 11.40 16.00
C ILE A 161 -1.67 12.06 16.77
N LYS A 162 -0.59 11.34 17.04
CA LYS A 162 0.61 11.83 17.72
C LYS A 162 1.53 12.51 16.70
N THR A 163 1.11 13.66 16.17
CA THR A 163 1.77 14.34 15.02
C THR A 163 3.28 14.57 15.22
N GLU A 164 3.72 14.90 16.44
CA GLU A 164 5.14 15.09 16.81
C GLU A 164 5.98 13.79 16.78
N GLN A 165 5.35 12.63 16.58
CA GLN A 165 5.98 11.31 16.50
C GLN A 165 5.83 10.68 15.10
N VAL A 166 5.23 11.39 14.13
CA VAL A 166 5.10 10.91 12.75
C VAL A 166 6.49 10.84 12.12
N ARG A 167 6.80 9.70 11.50
CA ARG A 167 8.02 9.52 10.69
C ARG A 167 7.63 9.43 9.23
N THR A 168 8.24 10.25 8.38
CA THR A 168 8.07 10.16 6.92
C THR A 168 9.37 9.76 6.26
N PHE A 169 9.28 9.03 5.16
CA PHE A 169 10.42 8.57 4.37
C PHE A 169 10.31 9.10 2.93
N GLN A 170 9.95 10.38 2.78
CA GLN A 170 9.80 11.00 1.48
C GLN A 170 11.15 11.07 0.75
N HIS A 171 12.24 11.40 1.46
CA HIS A 171 13.55 11.66 0.87
C HIS A 171 14.55 10.50 1.02
N PHE A 172 14.13 9.35 1.58
CA PHE A 172 14.98 8.16 1.65
C PHE A 172 15.37 7.71 0.23
N LEU A 173 16.66 7.65 -0.07
CA LEU A 173 17.15 7.42 -1.45
C LEU A 173 17.08 5.96 -1.86
N TRP A 174 16.61 5.68 -3.09
CA TRP A 174 16.42 4.30 -3.58
C TRP A 174 17.73 3.49 -3.57
N LYS A 175 18.82 4.08 -4.03
CA LYS A 175 20.16 3.46 -4.03
C LYS A 175 20.71 3.12 -2.63
N ASP A 176 20.16 3.69 -1.56
CA ASP A 176 20.62 3.44 -0.19
C ASP A 176 19.92 2.20 0.42
N MET A 177 18.89 1.66 -0.25
CA MET A 177 18.32 0.36 0.10
C MET A 177 19.31 -0.78 -0.26
N PRO A 178 19.67 -1.67 0.68
CA PRO A 178 20.56 -2.79 0.41
C PRO A 178 19.99 -3.72 -0.66
N HIS A 179 20.77 -3.96 -1.71
CA HIS A 179 20.34 -4.73 -2.89
C HIS A 179 19.05 -4.19 -3.54
N ALA A 180 18.91 -2.86 -3.60
CA ALA A 180 17.87 -2.19 -4.36
C ALA A 180 17.78 -2.76 -5.78
N LEU A 181 16.56 -2.99 -6.24
CA LEU A 181 16.21 -3.48 -7.56
C LEU A 181 16.26 -2.34 -8.57
N LEU A 182 17.41 -1.67 -8.69
CA LEU A 182 17.57 -0.53 -9.59
C LEU A 182 17.36 -0.95 -11.07
N PRO A 183 16.77 -0.08 -11.92
CA PRO A 183 16.57 -0.40 -13.33
C PRO A 183 17.88 -0.46 -14.11
N GLU A 184 17.97 -1.39 -15.07
CA GLU A 184 19.12 -1.62 -15.93
C GLU A 184 18.71 -1.56 -17.41
N ASN A 185 19.66 -1.18 -18.26
CA ASN A 185 19.56 -1.26 -19.73
C ASN A 185 19.69 -2.71 -20.22
N GLU A 186 19.40 -2.96 -21.50
CA GLU A 186 19.56 -4.28 -22.16
C GLU A 186 20.97 -4.89 -22.02
N ASP A 187 22.02 -4.07 -21.89
CA ASP A 187 23.41 -4.51 -21.75
C ASP A 187 23.86 -4.72 -20.29
N GLY A 188 22.96 -4.55 -19.32
CA GLY A 188 23.23 -4.65 -17.88
C GLY A 188 23.94 -3.43 -17.28
N THR A 189 24.02 -2.31 -18.01
CA THR A 189 24.43 -1.03 -17.42
C THR A 189 23.26 -0.39 -16.66
N SER A 190 23.56 0.43 -15.63
CA SER A 190 22.52 1.16 -14.89
C SER A 190 21.72 2.08 -15.81
N TRP A 191 20.39 2.05 -15.70
CA TRP A 191 19.50 2.96 -16.42
C TRP A 191 19.71 4.42 -15.99
N TYR A 192 19.91 4.64 -14.69
CA TYR A 192 20.16 5.95 -14.10
C TYR A 192 21.65 6.19 -13.88
N SER A 193 22.10 7.44 -14.05
CA SER A 193 23.46 7.84 -13.70
C SER A 193 23.66 7.92 -12.17
N ASP A 194 24.92 7.84 -11.72
CA ASP A 194 25.28 8.06 -10.31
C ASP A 194 24.78 9.41 -9.78
N GLU A 195 24.72 10.44 -10.62
CA GLU A 195 24.20 11.76 -10.25
C GLU A 195 22.69 11.71 -9.98
N VAL A 196 21.92 11.06 -10.86
CA VAL A 196 20.47 10.87 -10.68
C VAL A 196 20.21 10.03 -9.42
N LEU A 197 20.90 8.88 -9.28
CA LEU A 197 20.78 8.02 -8.10
C LEU A 197 21.20 8.74 -6.80
N SER A 198 22.10 9.73 -6.85
CA SER A 198 22.45 10.53 -5.67
C SER A 198 21.29 11.36 -5.09
N LYS A 199 20.17 11.49 -5.82
CA LYS A 199 19.00 12.32 -5.48
C LYS A 199 17.66 11.59 -5.59
N PHE A 200 17.60 10.40 -6.19
CA PHE A 200 16.34 9.70 -6.47
C PHE A 200 15.74 9.09 -5.18
N PRO A 201 14.58 9.58 -4.67
CA PRO A 201 13.90 8.97 -3.53
C PRO A 201 13.28 7.62 -3.89
N LEU A 202 13.27 6.65 -2.97
CA LEU A 202 12.55 5.39 -3.13
C LEU A 202 11.04 5.66 -3.29
N SER A 203 10.47 6.41 -2.36
CA SER A 203 9.06 6.79 -2.33
C SER A 203 8.68 7.60 -3.58
N SER A 204 7.78 7.07 -4.41
CA SER A 204 7.17 7.77 -5.54
C SER A 204 6.15 8.82 -5.08
N LYS A 205 5.41 8.53 -4.00
CA LYS A 205 4.59 9.46 -3.25
C LYS A 205 5.28 9.78 -1.92
N THR A 206 4.90 9.10 -0.85
CA THR A 206 5.55 9.11 0.48
C THR A 206 5.23 7.81 1.20
N HIS A 207 6.06 7.44 2.19
CA HIS A 207 5.75 6.43 3.20
C HIS A 207 5.69 7.16 4.55
N ALA A 208 4.64 6.93 5.33
CA ALA A 208 4.43 7.60 6.61
C ALA A 208 4.05 6.60 7.71
N ASP A 209 4.79 6.61 8.82
CA ASP A 209 4.43 5.96 10.07
C ASP A 209 3.73 7.00 10.96
N ILE A 210 2.44 6.78 11.19
CA ILE A 210 1.52 7.73 11.84
C ILE A 210 0.97 7.09 13.12
N PRO A 211 1.53 7.40 14.31
CA PRO A 211 1.05 6.80 15.55
C PRO A 211 -0.28 7.41 16.02
N VAL A 212 -1.29 6.56 16.21
CA VAL A 212 -2.64 6.94 16.69
C VAL A 212 -2.85 6.41 18.11
N ASP A 213 -3.41 7.24 19.00
CA ASP A 213 -3.71 6.88 20.39
C ASP A 213 -5.15 6.38 20.54
N VAL A 214 -5.33 5.06 20.60
CA VAL A 214 -6.63 4.44 20.89
C VAL A 214 -6.69 4.09 22.37
N ASP A 215 -7.31 4.99 23.15
CA ASP A 215 -7.60 4.83 24.58
C ASP A 215 -6.36 4.43 25.42
N GLY A 216 -5.18 4.97 25.06
CA GLY A 216 -3.89 4.68 25.70
C GLY A 216 -3.03 3.64 24.98
N THR A 217 -3.57 2.95 23.97
CA THR A 217 -2.84 2.01 23.12
C THR A 217 -2.38 2.72 21.84
N THR A 218 -1.08 2.81 21.60
CA THR A 218 -0.57 3.32 20.32
C THR A 218 -0.74 2.26 19.23
N ILE A 219 -1.34 2.64 18.10
CA ILE A 219 -1.38 1.86 16.87
C ILE A 219 -0.68 2.68 15.78
N HIS A 220 0.34 2.11 15.16
CA HIS A 220 1.07 2.74 14.06
C HIS A 220 0.32 2.51 12.74
N VAL A 221 -0.22 3.57 12.16
CA VAL A 221 -0.77 3.53 10.81
C VAL A 221 0.38 3.73 9.84
N LEU A 222 0.76 2.65 9.14
CA LEU A 222 1.82 2.67 8.14
C LEU A 222 1.16 2.90 6.78
N ALA A 223 1.20 4.15 6.32
CA ALA A 223 0.49 4.62 5.14
C ALA A 223 1.44 4.85 3.95
N ASP A 224 1.08 4.28 2.80
CA ASP A 224 1.80 4.46 1.54
C ASP A 224 0.85 4.46 0.32
N HIS A 225 1.43 4.77 -0.83
CA HIS A 225 0.83 4.60 -2.16
C HIS A 225 1.96 4.36 -3.17
N PRO A 226 2.56 3.16 -3.25
CA PRO A 226 3.62 2.80 -4.21
C PRO A 226 3.29 3.16 -5.66
N THR A 227 4.29 3.21 -6.52
CA THR A 227 4.06 3.51 -7.94
C THR A 227 3.25 2.39 -8.60
N PRO A 228 2.27 2.69 -9.47
CA PRO A 228 1.62 1.66 -10.27
C PRO A 228 2.65 1.00 -11.21
N PRO A 229 2.70 -0.34 -11.36
CA PRO A 229 3.66 -1.07 -12.20
C PRO A 229 3.29 -0.99 -13.69
N ILE A 230 2.98 0.23 -14.16
CA ILE A 230 2.71 0.54 -15.56
C ILE A 230 4.06 0.82 -16.21
N ASP A 231 4.55 -0.15 -16.99
CA ASP A 231 5.83 -0.07 -17.67
C ASP A 231 5.68 0.02 -19.19
N GLY A 232 6.72 0.52 -19.85
CA GLY A 232 6.88 0.43 -21.29
C GLY A 232 7.19 -1.00 -21.76
N LYS A 233 7.57 -1.15 -23.03
CA LYS A 233 7.98 -2.45 -23.59
C LYS A 233 9.43 -2.83 -23.29
N GLY A 234 10.18 -1.96 -22.61
CA GLY A 234 11.60 -2.16 -22.34
C GLY A 234 11.85 -3.04 -21.11
N PRO A 235 13.04 -3.66 -21.00
CA PRO A 235 13.38 -4.57 -19.92
C PRO A 235 13.66 -3.86 -18.59
N GLU A 236 13.87 -2.54 -18.61
CA GLU A 236 14.16 -1.71 -17.44
C GLU A 236 13.03 -1.76 -16.40
N ARG A 237 11.77 -1.95 -16.84
CA ARG A 237 10.55 -2.01 -16.01
C ARG A 237 10.63 -1.14 -14.74
N ARG A 238 10.90 0.15 -14.93
CA ARG A 238 11.24 1.12 -13.87
C ARG A 238 10.19 1.10 -12.75
N ASN A 239 8.92 1.04 -13.12
CA ASN A 239 7.81 1.14 -12.17
C ASN A 239 7.56 -0.19 -11.45
N SER A 240 7.57 -1.34 -12.16
CA SER A 240 7.51 -2.65 -11.49
C SER A 240 8.60 -2.82 -10.44
N ARG A 241 9.83 -2.39 -10.77
CA ARG A 241 10.99 -2.52 -9.89
C ARG A 241 10.92 -1.58 -8.69
N ARG A 242 10.50 -0.33 -8.90
CA ARG A 242 10.31 0.63 -7.81
C ARG A 242 9.19 0.21 -6.86
N ASN A 243 8.04 -0.21 -7.40
CA ASN A 243 6.91 -0.74 -6.64
C ASN A 243 7.33 -1.89 -5.71
N PHE A 244 8.18 -2.81 -6.20
CA PHE A 244 8.73 -3.90 -5.39
C PHE A 244 9.51 -3.41 -4.17
N ASP A 245 10.41 -2.43 -4.36
CA ASP A 245 11.23 -1.90 -3.26
C ASP A 245 10.44 -0.95 -2.35
N GLU A 246 9.45 -0.21 -2.86
CA GLU A 246 8.51 0.57 -2.03
C GLU A 246 7.76 -0.38 -1.07
N ILE A 247 7.13 -1.43 -1.58
CA ILE A 247 6.45 -2.46 -0.75
C ILE A 247 7.44 -3.14 0.21
N ARG A 248 8.66 -3.42 -0.25
CA ARG A 248 9.72 -4.00 0.59
C ARG A 248 10.07 -3.11 1.78
N MET A 249 9.98 -1.78 1.63
CA MET A 249 10.33 -0.84 2.70
C MET A 249 9.52 -1.14 3.96
N TRP A 250 8.20 -1.32 3.84
CA TRP A 250 7.36 -1.73 4.98
C TRP A 250 7.65 -3.14 5.46
N ALA A 251 7.91 -4.09 4.56
CA ALA A 251 8.29 -5.45 4.95
C ALA A 251 9.55 -5.46 5.83
N ASP A 252 10.58 -4.69 5.50
CA ASP A 252 11.80 -4.57 6.30
C ASP A 252 11.60 -3.70 7.56
N TYR A 253 10.81 -2.62 7.47
CA TYR A 253 10.45 -1.71 8.58
C TYR A 253 9.80 -2.46 9.74
N VAL A 254 8.84 -3.34 9.45
CA VAL A 254 8.17 -4.15 10.47
C VAL A 254 8.87 -5.47 10.76
N SER A 255 10.07 -5.76 10.21
CA SER A 255 10.78 -7.04 10.45
C SER A 255 12.07 -6.92 11.26
N GLY A 256 12.41 -5.72 11.75
CA GLY A 256 13.73 -5.48 12.37
C GLY A 256 14.89 -5.64 11.39
N LYS A 257 14.65 -5.31 10.11
CA LYS A 257 15.65 -5.34 9.02
C LYS A 257 16.00 -3.95 8.48
N ALA A 258 15.37 -2.92 9.04
CA ALA A 258 15.38 -1.54 8.56
C ALA A 258 16.51 -0.67 9.15
N ASP A 259 17.62 -1.26 9.61
CA ASP A 259 18.79 -0.50 10.11
C ASP A 259 19.37 0.49 9.08
N TYR A 260 19.13 0.23 7.79
CA TYR A 260 19.53 1.09 6.67
C TYR A 260 18.58 2.27 6.42
N LEU A 261 17.33 2.20 6.88
CA LEU A 261 16.35 3.27 6.69
C LEU A 261 16.69 4.45 7.59
N TYR A 262 16.49 5.66 7.05
CA TYR A 262 16.46 6.92 7.75
C TYR A 262 15.19 7.67 7.35
N ASP A 263 14.51 8.27 8.31
CA ASP A 263 13.38 9.16 8.02
C ASP A 263 13.85 10.57 7.62
N ASP A 264 12.90 11.42 7.25
CA ASP A 264 13.14 12.80 6.82
C ASP A 264 13.72 13.71 7.92
N ASN A 265 13.70 13.26 9.18
CA ASN A 265 14.36 13.92 10.32
C ASN A 265 15.75 13.32 10.62
N GLY A 266 16.19 12.30 9.86
CA GLY A 266 17.47 11.61 10.03
C GLY A 266 17.47 10.56 11.15
N VAL A 267 16.31 10.12 11.66
CA VAL A 267 16.23 9.03 12.63
C VAL A 267 16.27 7.70 11.91
N HIS A 268 17.27 6.89 12.26
CA HIS A 268 17.48 5.57 11.67
C HIS A 268 16.66 4.46 12.33
N GLY A 269 16.40 3.40 11.57
CA GLY A 269 15.84 2.14 12.08
C GLY A 269 14.35 1.94 11.84
N GLY A 270 13.91 0.69 12.05
CA GLY A 270 12.55 0.22 11.82
C GLY A 270 11.55 0.55 12.93
N LEU A 271 10.38 -0.10 12.87
CA LEU A 271 9.40 -0.12 13.95
C LEU A 271 9.80 -1.16 15.01
N ASP A 272 9.52 -0.87 16.27
CA ASP A 272 9.73 -1.80 17.38
C ASP A 272 9.02 -3.15 17.15
N LEU A 273 9.63 -4.24 17.62
CA LEU A 273 9.17 -5.61 17.34
C LEU A 273 7.86 -5.98 18.05
N ASP A 274 7.49 -5.22 19.08
CA ASP A 274 6.32 -5.41 19.92
C ASP A 274 5.26 -4.30 19.75
N ALA A 275 5.51 -3.32 18.88
CA ALA A 275 4.54 -2.29 18.52
C ALA A 275 3.36 -2.85 17.70
N ASN A 276 2.17 -2.33 17.98
CA ASN A 276 0.98 -2.54 17.16
C ASN A 276 1.04 -1.68 15.91
N PHE A 277 0.71 -2.25 14.76
CA PHE A 277 0.66 -1.53 13.49
C PHE A 277 -0.42 -2.07 12.56
N VAL A 278 -0.82 -1.23 11.60
CA VAL A 278 -1.61 -1.62 10.44
C VAL A 278 -1.04 -0.92 9.21
N ILE A 279 -0.67 -1.70 8.20
CA ILE A 279 -0.28 -1.17 6.89
C ILE A 279 -1.56 -0.92 6.10
N LEU A 280 -1.69 0.28 5.54
CA LEU A 280 -2.82 0.75 4.74
C LEU A 280 -2.30 1.36 3.45
N GLY A 281 -2.90 0.97 2.32
CA GLY A 281 -2.62 1.63 1.05
C GLY A 281 -3.12 0.87 -0.17
N ASP A 282 -3.19 1.57 -1.28
CA ASP A 282 -3.10 0.99 -2.61
C ASP A 282 -1.62 0.66 -2.91
N HIS A 283 -1.25 -0.61 -2.73
CA HIS A 283 0.09 -1.10 -3.04
C HIS A 283 0.30 -1.40 -4.54
N ASN A 284 -0.72 -1.26 -5.38
CA ASN A 284 -0.62 -1.47 -6.83
C ASN A 284 -0.04 -2.86 -7.23
N SER A 285 -0.23 -3.88 -6.38
CA SER A 285 0.28 -5.23 -6.65
C SER A 285 -0.71 -6.30 -6.19
N ASP A 286 -1.16 -7.09 -7.16
CA ASP A 286 -1.90 -8.33 -6.95
C ASP A 286 -0.94 -9.48 -6.59
N PRO A 287 -1.39 -10.52 -5.84
CA PRO A 287 -0.54 -11.67 -5.51
C PRO A 287 -0.10 -12.51 -6.72
N TYR A 288 -0.90 -12.55 -7.80
CA TYR A 288 -0.71 -13.50 -8.89
C TYR A 288 -0.89 -12.94 -10.31
N ASP A 289 -1.62 -11.84 -10.45
CA ASP A 289 -2.00 -11.23 -11.72
C ASP A 289 -1.45 -9.79 -11.86
N GLY A 290 -1.88 -9.06 -12.90
CA GLY A 290 -1.35 -7.74 -13.21
C GLY A 290 0.12 -7.74 -13.69
N ASN A 291 0.81 -6.61 -13.51
CA ASN A 291 2.12 -6.35 -14.11
C ASN A 291 3.25 -6.10 -13.07
N SER A 292 3.04 -6.38 -11.80
CA SER A 292 4.04 -6.13 -10.74
C SER A 292 5.33 -6.95 -10.94
N TRP A 293 6.38 -6.61 -10.20
CA TRP A 293 7.55 -7.49 -10.15
C TRP A 293 7.20 -8.80 -9.42
N PRO A 294 7.68 -9.97 -9.87
CA PRO A 294 7.36 -11.24 -9.22
C PRO A 294 7.67 -11.22 -7.72
N GLY A 295 6.64 -11.48 -6.91
CA GLY A 295 6.75 -11.52 -5.45
C GLY A 295 6.66 -10.16 -4.73
N ALA A 296 6.34 -9.05 -5.43
CA ALA A 296 6.26 -7.70 -4.83
C ALA A 296 5.39 -7.66 -3.56
N ILE A 297 4.08 -7.92 -3.66
CA ILE A 297 3.18 -7.93 -2.50
C ILE A 297 3.39 -9.13 -1.55
N ALA A 298 3.96 -10.23 -2.04
CA ALA A 298 4.27 -11.40 -1.21
C ALA A 298 5.25 -11.06 -0.08
N GLN A 299 6.07 -10.02 -0.23
CA GLN A 299 6.93 -9.50 0.85
C GLN A 299 6.16 -9.05 2.10
N LEU A 300 4.89 -8.65 1.95
CA LEU A 300 3.97 -8.35 3.05
C LEU A 300 3.10 -9.56 3.41
N LEU A 301 2.50 -10.24 2.43
CA LEU A 301 1.53 -11.31 2.68
C LEU A 301 2.16 -12.58 3.28
N ASP A 302 3.40 -12.91 2.93
CA ASP A 302 4.15 -14.04 3.50
C ASP A 302 4.94 -13.66 4.78
N ASN A 303 4.82 -12.40 5.25
CA ASN A 303 5.58 -11.92 6.40
C ASN A 303 4.96 -12.43 7.73
N PRO A 304 5.71 -13.16 8.58
CA PRO A 304 5.17 -13.72 9.82
C PRO A 304 4.80 -12.66 10.89
N ARG A 305 5.15 -11.39 10.71
CA ARG A 305 4.66 -10.27 11.57
C ARG A 305 3.37 -9.63 11.06
N ILE A 306 2.82 -10.06 9.92
CA ILE A 306 1.64 -9.46 9.28
C ILE A 306 0.51 -10.49 9.20
N VAL A 307 -0.74 -10.04 9.31
CA VAL A 307 -1.94 -10.84 9.03
C VAL A 307 -2.55 -10.36 7.71
N ASP A 308 -2.64 -11.25 6.72
CA ASP A 308 -3.49 -11.00 5.56
C ASP A 308 -4.98 -11.08 5.98
N THR A 309 -5.68 -9.95 5.94
CA THR A 309 -7.11 -9.85 6.31
C THR A 309 -8.04 -10.49 5.29
N GLN A 310 -7.58 -10.73 4.05
CA GLN A 310 -8.36 -11.35 2.97
C GLN A 310 -9.80 -10.79 2.82
N PRO A 311 -9.96 -9.45 2.67
CA PRO A 311 -11.25 -8.80 2.58
C PRO A 311 -12.02 -9.27 1.35
N THR A 312 -13.32 -9.51 1.48
CA THR A 312 -14.15 -10.06 0.39
C THR A 312 -15.33 -9.20 0.00
N SER A 313 -15.80 -9.35 -1.24
CA SER A 313 -17.10 -8.83 -1.70
C SER A 313 -17.81 -9.78 -2.68
N ASP A 314 -19.14 -9.70 -2.67
CA ASP A 314 -19.99 -10.26 -3.73
C ASP A 314 -19.81 -9.51 -5.06
N GLY A 315 -19.53 -8.20 -5.01
CA GLY A 315 -19.39 -7.33 -6.18
C GLY A 315 -18.21 -7.70 -7.06
N GLY A 316 -16.99 -7.81 -6.51
CA GLY A 316 -15.79 -8.13 -7.29
C GLY A 316 -15.92 -9.43 -8.06
N ALA A 317 -16.36 -10.51 -7.40
CA ALA A 317 -16.61 -11.79 -8.03
C ALA A 317 -17.72 -11.75 -9.10
N THR A 318 -18.75 -10.91 -8.92
CA THR A 318 -19.85 -10.76 -9.89
C THR A 318 -19.42 -9.94 -11.10
N GLU A 319 -18.73 -8.82 -10.89
CA GLU A 319 -18.27 -7.92 -11.96
C GLU A 319 -17.20 -8.61 -12.81
N SER A 320 -16.18 -9.21 -12.18
CA SER A 320 -15.14 -10.02 -12.85
C SER A 320 -15.74 -11.08 -13.80
N ALA A 321 -16.79 -11.78 -13.35
CA ALA A 321 -17.50 -12.77 -14.17
C ALA A 321 -18.36 -12.16 -15.31
N LEU A 322 -18.89 -10.95 -15.13
CA LEU A 322 -19.70 -10.23 -16.13
C LEU A 322 -18.85 -9.50 -17.18
N GLN A 323 -17.71 -8.93 -16.76
CA GLN A 323 -16.73 -8.25 -17.60
C GLN A 323 -15.94 -9.26 -18.44
N ALA A 324 -15.63 -10.42 -17.85
CA ALA A 324 -14.95 -11.52 -18.51
C ALA A 324 -13.59 -11.06 -19.05
N GLY A 325 -13.31 -11.17 -20.35
CA GLY A 325 -12.07 -10.63 -20.93
C GLY A 325 -10.79 -11.19 -20.29
N VAL A 326 -9.91 -10.30 -19.81
CA VAL A 326 -8.66 -10.66 -19.13
C VAL A 326 -8.91 -11.37 -17.78
N ASN A 327 -10.00 -11.03 -17.09
CA ASN A 327 -10.38 -11.63 -15.81
C ASN A 327 -10.62 -13.15 -15.89
N ILE A 328 -10.99 -13.68 -17.07
CA ILE A 328 -11.12 -15.14 -17.27
C ILE A 328 -9.76 -15.86 -17.09
N SER A 329 -8.66 -15.16 -17.35
CA SER A 329 -7.30 -15.69 -17.24
C SER A 329 -6.61 -15.37 -15.91
N HIS A 330 -7.27 -14.62 -15.01
CA HIS A 330 -6.72 -14.32 -13.68
C HIS A 330 -6.66 -15.58 -12.82
N ARG A 331 -5.71 -15.55 -11.87
CA ARG A 331 -5.36 -16.64 -10.95
C ARG A 331 -5.78 -16.32 -9.52
N SER A 332 -5.80 -15.04 -9.15
CA SER A 332 -6.40 -14.54 -7.92
C SER A 332 -7.91 -14.81 -7.93
N ASP A 333 -8.46 -15.12 -6.77
CA ASP A 333 -9.89 -15.40 -6.61
C ASP A 333 -10.64 -14.05 -6.56
N PRO A 334 -11.50 -13.73 -7.55
CA PRO A 334 -12.01 -12.38 -7.76
C PRO A 334 -12.94 -11.86 -6.67
N LYS A 335 -13.33 -12.72 -5.71
CA LYS A 335 -14.00 -12.26 -4.48
C LYS A 335 -13.11 -11.32 -3.64
N TYR A 336 -11.79 -11.36 -3.84
CA TYR A 336 -10.80 -10.51 -3.18
C TYR A 336 -10.44 -9.25 -4.00
N ASP A 337 -11.03 -9.05 -5.18
CA ASP A 337 -10.74 -7.88 -6.01
C ASP A 337 -11.11 -6.58 -5.29
N THR A 338 -10.23 -5.58 -5.37
CA THR A 338 -10.38 -4.27 -4.73
C THR A 338 -10.42 -3.12 -5.73
N ALA A 339 -9.99 -3.35 -6.96
CA ALA A 339 -10.05 -2.38 -8.05
C ALA A 339 -10.57 -3.02 -9.35
N ASP A 340 -11.12 -2.17 -10.21
CA ASP A 340 -11.81 -2.48 -11.47
C ASP A 340 -11.15 -1.66 -12.58
N PHE A 341 -10.05 -2.17 -13.13
CA PHE A 341 -9.40 -1.52 -14.25
C PHE A 341 -9.99 -2.00 -15.59
N ASN A 342 -9.85 -1.20 -16.64
CA ASN A 342 -10.28 -1.55 -17.98
C ASN A 342 -9.76 -2.95 -18.41
N ASP A 343 -10.56 -3.73 -19.14
CA ASP A 343 -10.14 -5.06 -19.65
C ASP A 343 -9.32 -4.98 -20.94
N ASN A 344 -9.42 -3.88 -21.68
CA ASN A 344 -8.90 -3.77 -23.05
C ASN A 344 -7.47 -3.19 -23.08
N GLY A 345 -6.48 -4.07 -22.96
CA GLY A 345 -5.05 -3.68 -22.94
C GLY A 345 -4.58 -3.14 -21.59
N HIS A 346 -5.36 -3.40 -20.56
CA HIS A 346 -5.21 -3.00 -19.16
C HIS A 346 -5.45 -4.27 -18.29
N PRO A 347 -5.16 -4.25 -16.99
CA PRO A 347 -5.04 -5.48 -16.22
C PRO A 347 -6.35 -6.06 -15.68
N GLY A 348 -7.53 -5.50 -15.99
CA GLY A 348 -8.81 -5.96 -15.43
C GLY A 348 -8.92 -5.75 -13.93
N ASN A 349 -9.73 -6.57 -13.27
CA ASN A 349 -9.96 -6.51 -11.83
C ASN A 349 -8.81 -7.17 -11.06
N LEU A 350 -8.35 -6.52 -10.00
CA LEU A 350 -7.20 -6.95 -9.20
C LEU A 350 -7.42 -6.69 -7.70
N ARG A 351 -6.66 -7.40 -6.86
CA ARG A 351 -6.48 -7.05 -5.44
C ARG A 351 -5.24 -6.16 -5.28
N VAL A 352 -5.42 -4.84 -5.13
CA VAL A 352 -4.33 -3.87 -5.00
C VAL A 352 -4.38 -3.01 -3.73
N ASP A 353 -5.52 -2.94 -3.06
CA ASP A 353 -5.75 -2.20 -1.82
C ASP A 353 -5.72 -3.13 -0.60
N TYR A 354 -5.01 -2.74 0.45
CA TYR A 354 -4.71 -3.63 1.57
C TYR A 354 -4.93 -2.98 2.95
N VAL A 355 -5.40 -3.82 3.90
CA VAL A 355 -5.47 -3.53 5.33
C VAL A 355 -4.75 -4.68 6.05
N LEU A 356 -3.53 -4.44 6.53
CA LEU A 356 -2.63 -5.51 6.99
C LEU A 356 -2.13 -5.22 8.41
N PRO A 357 -2.84 -5.68 9.45
CA PRO A 357 -2.45 -5.49 10.84
C PRO A 357 -1.31 -6.45 11.25
N ASN A 358 -0.65 -6.10 12.36
CA ASN A 358 0.37 -6.97 12.95
C ASN A 358 -0.19 -8.31 13.45
N ALA A 359 0.66 -9.34 13.40
CA ALA A 359 0.42 -10.61 14.06
C ALA A 359 0.11 -10.41 15.55
N GLY A 360 -0.89 -11.13 16.05
CA GLY A 360 -1.48 -10.94 17.39
C GLY A 360 -2.75 -10.08 17.39
N THR A 361 -2.99 -9.28 16.36
CA THR A 361 -4.27 -8.59 16.16
C THR A 361 -5.37 -9.61 15.82
N THR A 362 -6.53 -9.48 16.46
CA THR A 362 -7.73 -10.27 16.10
C THR A 362 -8.46 -9.58 14.97
N VAL A 363 -8.67 -10.29 13.85
CA VAL A 363 -9.53 -9.85 12.74
C VAL A 363 -10.91 -10.45 12.95
N GLU A 364 -11.91 -9.60 13.23
CA GLU A 364 -13.31 -10.01 13.45
C GLU A 364 -14.06 -10.12 12.11
N GLU A 365 -13.91 -9.12 11.23
CA GLU A 365 -14.51 -9.06 9.89
C GLU A 365 -13.55 -8.37 8.91
N ALA A 366 -13.65 -8.66 7.61
CA ALA A 366 -12.88 -7.99 6.56
C ALA A 366 -13.63 -7.99 5.22
N HIS A 367 -13.84 -6.82 4.64
CA HIS A 367 -14.71 -6.64 3.47
C HIS A 367 -14.21 -5.56 2.51
N VAL A 368 -14.58 -5.74 1.24
CA VAL A 368 -14.47 -4.70 0.20
C VAL A 368 -15.87 -4.10 0.01
N PHE A 369 -16.00 -2.77 0.00
CA PHE A 369 -17.24 -2.09 -0.36
C PHE A 369 -17.47 -2.18 -1.87
N TRP A 370 -17.93 -3.33 -2.32
CA TRP A 370 -18.35 -3.58 -3.70
C TRP A 370 -19.75 -4.23 -3.69
N PRO A 371 -20.83 -3.43 -3.65
CA PRO A 371 -22.19 -3.93 -3.85
C PRO A 371 -22.38 -4.55 -5.24
N LYS A 372 -23.36 -5.44 -5.37
CA LYS A 372 -23.81 -5.99 -6.67
C LYS A 372 -24.73 -5.02 -7.40
N ARG A 373 -24.88 -5.16 -8.72
CA ARG A 373 -25.69 -4.27 -9.59
C ARG A 373 -27.17 -4.11 -9.20
N ASP A 374 -27.72 -5.03 -8.42
CA ASP A 374 -29.11 -5.00 -7.92
C ASP A 374 -29.25 -4.31 -6.55
N ASP A 375 -28.15 -3.97 -5.88
CA ASP A 375 -28.13 -3.19 -4.64
C ASP A 375 -28.24 -1.67 -4.94
N ALA A 376 -28.99 -0.95 -4.11
CA ALA A 376 -29.18 0.49 -4.25
C ALA A 376 -27.87 1.30 -4.11
N LEU A 377 -26.87 0.76 -3.40
CA LEU A 377 -25.56 1.36 -3.22
C LEU A 377 -24.62 1.13 -4.41
N PHE A 378 -24.98 0.30 -5.40
CA PHE A 378 -24.17 0.10 -6.61
C PHE A 378 -23.87 1.40 -7.36
N ARG A 379 -24.72 2.42 -7.24
CA ARG A 379 -24.47 3.76 -7.79
C ARG A 379 -23.20 4.44 -7.26
N LEU A 380 -22.64 3.97 -6.14
CA LEU A 380 -21.41 4.50 -5.55
C LEU A 380 -20.15 3.86 -6.15
N THR A 381 -20.19 2.61 -6.58
CA THR A 381 -19.05 1.92 -7.23
C THR A 381 -19.19 1.93 -8.76
N GLY A 382 -20.39 1.63 -9.25
CA GLY A 382 -20.81 1.74 -10.64
C GLY A 382 -20.02 0.88 -11.62
N LEU A 383 -19.98 1.37 -12.87
CA LEU A 383 -19.21 0.81 -13.99
C LEU A 383 -18.45 1.95 -14.66
N TYR A 384 -17.42 1.64 -15.44
CA TYR A 384 -16.64 2.64 -16.16
C TYR A 384 -17.50 3.52 -17.10
N PRO A 385 -17.33 4.87 -17.11
CA PRO A 385 -16.46 5.65 -16.22
C PRO A 385 -17.04 5.72 -14.80
N PHE A 386 -16.25 5.31 -13.81
CA PHE A 386 -16.76 5.07 -12.48
C PHE A 386 -17.28 6.34 -11.80
N PRO A 387 -18.41 6.26 -11.06
CA PRO A 387 -19.02 7.39 -10.36
C PRO A 387 -18.19 7.92 -9.17
N THR A 388 -17.18 7.18 -8.69
CA THR A 388 -16.34 7.55 -7.54
C THR A 388 -14.86 7.32 -7.82
N SER A 389 -14.48 6.06 -8.01
CA SER A 389 -13.12 5.60 -8.31
C SER A 389 -13.20 4.24 -9.03
N ASP A 390 -12.15 3.85 -9.73
CA ASP A 390 -11.88 2.47 -10.16
C ASP A 390 -11.54 1.54 -8.98
N HIS A 391 -11.04 2.09 -7.86
CA HIS A 391 -10.84 1.36 -6.61
C HIS A 391 -12.11 1.28 -5.76
N ARG A 392 -12.06 0.46 -4.71
CA ARG A 392 -13.15 0.21 -3.75
C ARG A 392 -12.62 0.36 -2.33
N LEU A 393 -13.44 0.88 -1.42
CA LEU A 393 -13.06 1.02 -0.01
C LEU A 393 -12.87 -0.36 0.62
N VAL A 394 -11.68 -0.65 1.12
CA VAL A 394 -11.32 -1.89 1.82
C VAL A 394 -11.26 -1.63 3.32
N TRP A 395 -11.89 -2.49 4.13
CA TRP A 395 -11.87 -2.35 5.59
C TRP A 395 -11.78 -3.68 6.32
N ALA A 396 -11.22 -3.63 7.53
CA ALA A 396 -11.25 -4.73 8.49
C ALA A 396 -11.67 -4.22 9.86
N GLN A 397 -12.32 -5.10 10.63
CA GLN A 397 -12.69 -4.87 12.02
C GLN A 397 -11.72 -5.63 12.93
N LEU A 398 -11.02 -4.89 13.79
CA LEU A 398 -9.75 -5.29 14.38
C LEU A 398 -9.72 -5.04 15.89
N ARG A 399 -9.02 -5.91 16.64
CA ARG A 399 -8.63 -5.67 18.03
C ARG A 399 -7.14 -5.90 18.22
N PHE A 400 -6.44 -4.86 18.64
CA PHE A 400 -5.00 -4.88 18.87
C PHE A 400 -4.70 -5.23 20.33
N PRO A 401 -3.66 -6.01 20.66
CA PRO A 401 -3.31 -6.29 22.04
C PRO A 401 -2.91 -5.00 22.79
N THR A 402 -3.44 -4.78 24.00
CA THR A 402 -3.15 -3.57 24.82
C THR A 402 -1.82 -3.67 25.57
N ALA A 403 -1.32 -4.88 25.76
CA ALA A 403 0.03 -5.16 26.23
C ALA A 403 0.78 -5.96 25.17
N PRO A 404 2.04 -5.64 24.85
CA PRO A 404 2.83 -6.45 23.94
C PRO A 404 2.93 -7.89 24.45
N PRO A 405 2.70 -8.91 23.61
CA PRO A 405 2.77 -10.30 24.04
C PRO A 405 4.19 -10.60 24.54
N ALA A 406 4.29 -11.12 25.77
CA ALA A 406 5.58 -11.43 26.38
C ALA A 406 6.41 -12.32 25.44
N ALA A 407 7.55 -11.79 24.99
CA ALA A 407 8.37 -12.41 23.95
C ALA A 407 8.68 -13.87 24.30
N GLN A 408 8.12 -14.81 23.54
CA GLN A 408 8.46 -16.21 23.72
C GLN A 408 9.92 -16.42 23.33
N PRO A 409 10.76 -17.07 24.17
CA PRO A 409 12.13 -17.35 23.82
C PRO A 409 12.18 -18.16 22.53
N GLN A 410 12.83 -17.60 21.50
CA GLN A 410 13.08 -18.30 20.24
C GLN A 410 13.79 -19.62 20.55
N GLN A 411 13.11 -20.75 20.33
CA GLN A 411 13.73 -22.06 20.45
C GLN A 411 14.76 -22.19 19.33
N GLN A 412 16.04 -22.20 19.70
CA GLN A 412 17.13 -22.47 18.76
C GLN A 412 16.89 -23.82 18.06
N PRO A 413 17.06 -23.92 16.73
CA PRO A 413 16.94 -25.19 16.03
C PRO A 413 17.91 -26.22 16.60
N ASN A 414 17.39 -27.28 17.20
CA ASN A 414 18.19 -28.38 17.73
C ASN A 414 19.04 -29.00 16.61
N GLN A 415 20.37 -28.93 16.74
CA GLN A 415 21.29 -29.64 15.86
C GLN A 415 21.20 -31.15 16.10
N GLN A 416 20.28 -31.84 15.42
CA GLN A 416 20.31 -33.30 15.36
C GLN A 416 21.41 -33.77 14.40
N GLN A 417 22.54 -34.16 14.98
CA GLN A 417 23.64 -34.83 14.27
C GLN A 417 23.15 -36.14 13.64
N SER A 418 23.27 -36.26 12.32
CA SER A 418 22.94 -37.45 11.55
C SER A 418 24.02 -38.53 11.66
N ASN A 419 24.15 -39.14 12.85
CA ASN A 419 24.92 -40.36 13.03
C ASN A 419 24.17 -41.57 12.45
N ASN A 420 24.36 -41.86 11.16
CA ASN A 420 24.04 -43.17 10.60
C ASN A 420 25.16 -43.68 9.69
N LYS A 421 25.83 -44.74 10.16
CA LYS A 421 27.03 -45.33 9.56
C LYS A 421 26.73 -46.79 9.18
N PRO A 422 26.77 -47.17 7.90
CA PRO A 422 26.67 -48.57 7.51
C PRO A 422 28.03 -49.27 7.56
N GLN A 423 28.17 -50.27 8.43
CA GLN A 423 29.03 -51.44 8.20
C GLN A 423 28.12 -52.60 7.80
N SER A 424 28.50 -53.61 7.02
CA SER A 424 29.58 -53.83 6.05
C SER A 424 29.29 -55.19 5.40
N HIS A 425 29.81 -55.51 4.21
CA HIS A 425 30.46 -56.81 3.92
C HIS A 425 30.97 -56.88 2.48
N SER A 426 31.98 -57.73 2.29
CA SER A 426 32.98 -57.61 1.23
C SER A 426 32.68 -58.44 -0.03
N ARG A 427 33.26 -58.02 -1.16
CA ARG A 427 33.91 -58.96 -2.09
C ARG A 427 35.15 -58.34 -2.74
N HIS A 428 36.15 -59.17 -2.97
CA HIS A 428 37.45 -58.85 -3.56
C HIS A 428 37.43 -59.04 -5.09
N GLU A 429 38.59 -58.75 -5.71
CA GLU A 429 38.97 -58.98 -7.13
C GLU A 429 38.44 -57.93 -8.11
N LEU A 430 39.17 -57.45 -9.12
CA LEU A 430 40.60 -57.34 -9.52
C LEU A 430 40.55 -56.71 -10.95
N LEU A 431 41.70 -56.28 -11.51
CA LEU A 431 41.85 -55.64 -12.84
C LEU A 431 41.29 -54.19 -12.93
N SER A 432 41.81 -53.27 -13.74
CA SER A 432 43.16 -53.00 -14.30
C SER A 432 43.08 -51.64 -15.03
N SER A 433 44.21 -50.92 -15.20
CA SER A 433 44.54 -49.96 -16.29
C SER A 433 43.40 -49.30 -17.12
N ASP A 434 43.33 -47.98 -17.32
CA ASP A 434 44.46 -47.17 -17.81
C ASP A 434 44.35 -45.65 -17.55
N LYS A 435 45.50 -44.96 -17.69
CA LYS A 435 45.59 -43.50 -17.88
C LYS A 435 46.01 -43.20 -19.32
N GLN A 436 45.42 -42.19 -19.95
CA GLN A 436 46.07 -41.05 -20.65
C GLN A 436 44.97 -40.19 -21.32
N ASP A 437 44.91 -38.85 -21.34
CA ASP A 437 45.86 -37.71 -21.26
C ASP A 437 46.02 -36.99 -22.63
N LYS A 438 46.24 -35.65 -22.59
CA LYS A 438 46.63 -34.72 -23.69
C LYS A 438 45.55 -34.21 -24.68
N GLN A 439 45.28 -32.89 -24.76
CA GLN A 439 45.98 -31.78 -25.49
C GLN A 439 45.66 -31.73 -27.01
N ALA A 440 45.65 -30.61 -27.75
CA ALA A 440 45.61 -29.16 -27.47
C ALA A 440 45.47 -28.35 -28.79
N VAL A 441 45.13 -27.05 -28.70
CA VAL A 441 45.50 -25.93 -29.63
C VAL A 441 45.13 -25.99 -31.14
N SER A 442 44.45 -24.94 -31.64
CA SER A 442 44.98 -24.11 -32.76
C SER A 442 44.17 -22.81 -33.01
N LYS A 443 44.86 -21.73 -33.37
CA LYS A 443 44.30 -20.46 -33.86
C LYS A 443 44.25 -20.46 -35.40
N ARG A 444 43.33 -19.70 -36.02
CA ARG A 444 43.58 -18.89 -37.23
C ARG A 444 42.45 -17.91 -37.53
N SER A 445 42.81 -16.75 -38.09
CA SER A 445 41.92 -15.70 -38.62
C SER A 445 42.28 -15.45 -40.11
N PRO A 446 41.79 -14.39 -40.79
CA PRO A 446 40.58 -14.41 -41.61
C PRO A 446 40.87 -14.08 -43.10
N GLN A 447 39.86 -14.14 -43.99
CA GLN A 447 39.94 -13.49 -45.32
C GLN A 447 38.57 -13.09 -45.91
N GLN A 448 38.60 -12.20 -46.91
CA GLN A 448 37.52 -11.30 -47.34
C GLN A 448 36.76 -11.74 -48.62
N LEU A 449 35.81 -10.88 -49.05
CA LEU A 449 35.17 -10.72 -50.39
C LEU A 449 33.74 -11.31 -50.53
N ALA A 450 32.79 -10.72 -51.27
CA ALA A 450 32.59 -9.33 -51.72
C ALA A 450 31.15 -9.09 -52.28
N LYS A 451 30.61 -7.89 -52.02
CA LYS A 451 29.68 -7.04 -52.83
C LYS A 451 28.61 -7.68 -53.76
N THR A 452 27.35 -7.52 -53.35
CA THR A 452 26.11 -7.15 -54.13
C THR A 452 25.05 -6.64 -53.11
N GLY A 453 23.88 -6.06 -53.43
CA GLY A 453 23.32 -5.57 -54.71
C GLY A 453 21.88 -5.02 -54.56
N ILE A 454 21.76 -3.71 -54.32
CA ILE A 454 20.55 -2.82 -54.31
C ILE A 454 19.66 -3.01 -55.58
N PRO A 455 18.30 -2.80 -55.59
CA PRO A 455 17.45 -1.97 -54.69
C PRO A 455 16.33 -2.71 -53.94
N PHE A 456 15.85 -2.25 -52.77
CA PHE A 456 15.03 -1.05 -52.50
C PHE A 456 13.61 -1.11 -53.11
N ASN A 457 12.61 -1.39 -52.29
CA ASN A 457 11.25 -0.92 -52.52
C ASN A 457 10.58 -0.56 -51.18
N LEU A 458 9.80 0.51 -51.20
CA LEU A 458 9.41 1.30 -50.03
C LEU A 458 7.97 0.95 -49.63
N LEU A 459 7.75 0.51 -48.38
CA LEU A 459 6.40 0.50 -47.79
C LEU A 459 6.42 1.26 -46.46
N VAL A 460 6.04 2.53 -46.51
CA VAL A 460 5.79 3.36 -45.35
C VAL A 460 4.42 3.01 -44.79
N VAL A 461 4.37 2.48 -43.56
CA VAL A 461 3.14 2.38 -42.77
C VAL A 461 3.25 3.38 -41.62
N THR A 462 2.74 4.59 -41.84
CA THR A 462 2.57 5.60 -40.80
C THR A 462 1.40 5.23 -39.89
N GLY A 463 1.70 4.57 -38.77
CA GLY A 463 0.77 4.40 -37.66
C GLY A 463 0.76 5.64 -36.77
N LEU A 464 -0.08 6.64 -37.10
CA LEU A 464 -0.29 7.81 -36.25
C LEU A 464 -1.32 7.46 -35.15
N ALA A 465 -0.86 7.19 -33.93
CA ALA A 465 -1.73 7.04 -32.77
C ALA A 465 -1.99 8.41 -32.14
N ALA A 466 -3.06 9.09 -32.58
CA ALA A 466 -3.49 10.35 -31.97
C ALA A 466 -4.46 10.07 -30.82
N ALA A 467 -4.08 10.48 -29.60
CA ALA A 467 -4.98 10.48 -28.45
C ALA A 467 -6.09 11.53 -28.65
N LEU A 468 -7.35 11.08 -28.66
CA LEU A 468 -8.52 11.94 -28.85
C LEU A 468 -9.20 12.24 -27.50
N VAL A 469 -8.76 13.32 -26.84
CA VAL A 469 -9.54 13.94 -25.77
C VAL A 469 -10.68 14.73 -26.43
N SER A 470 -11.93 14.32 -26.17
CA SER A 470 -13.12 14.99 -26.72
C SER A 470 -13.91 15.71 -25.63
N ALA A 471 -13.60 16.98 -25.41
CA ALA A 471 -14.38 17.87 -24.54
C ALA A 471 -15.71 18.26 -25.21
N GLY A 472 -16.83 17.84 -24.62
CA GLY A 472 -18.18 18.10 -25.14
C GLY A 472 -18.81 19.40 -24.63
N THR A 473 -18.51 20.53 -25.26
CA THR A 473 -19.11 21.83 -24.90
C THR A 473 -20.56 21.95 -25.40
N LEU A 474 -21.55 21.81 -24.51
CA LEU A 474 -22.97 21.93 -24.87
C LEU A 474 -23.46 23.41 -24.84
N ILE A 475 -23.56 24.05 -26.01
CA ILE A 475 -24.12 25.42 -26.11
C ILE A 475 -25.65 25.39 -26.16
N VAL A 476 -26.30 25.76 -25.05
CA VAL A 476 -27.76 25.96 -25.01
C VAL A 476 -28.14 27.32 -25.60
N ARG A 477 -28.69 27.33 -26.82
CA ARG A 477 -29.33 28.53 -27.40
C ARG A 477 -30.81 28.62 -27.03
N LYS A 478 -31.16 29.59 -26.18
CA LYS A 478 -32.54 30.07 -26.03
C LYS A 478 -33.10 30.57 -27.37
N ARG A 479 -34.33 30.20 -27.71
CA ARG A 479 -35.24 31.05 -28.49
C ARG A 479 -36.61 31.08 -27.84
N ARG A 480 -37.17 32.29 -27.72
CA ARG A 480 -38.58 32.55 -27.43
C ARG A 480 -39.36 32.47 -28.74
N ALA A 481 -40.52 31.82 -28.70
CA ALA A 481 -41.78 32.28 -29.30
C ALA A 481 -42.89 31.52 -28.56
#